data_AF-A0A078M4X9-F1
#
_entry.id   AF-A0A078M4X9-F1
#
_cell.length_a   1.000
_cell.length_b   1.000
_cell.length_c   1.000
_cell.angle_alpha   90.00
_cell.angle_beta   90.00
_cell.angle_gamma   90.00
#
_symmetry.space_group_name_H-M   'P 1'
#
loop_
_entity.id
_entity.type
_entity.pdbx_description
1 polymer ?
#
loop_
_entity_poly.entity_id
_entity_poly.type
_entity_poly.pdbx_seq_one_letter_code
_entity_poly.pdbx_strand_id
1 'polypeptide(L)'
;MKEDAQLQQVCASITAQQMPAISVSAAFGKLLMLLVAMTGAKNVMEIGALGGYSGICLARGFGQQGKLTSLELNASYAEVA
;
A
#
# COMPACT_ATOMS: atom_id res chain seq x y z
N MET A 1 -6.37 13.51 -3.41
CA MET A 1 -6.65 12.77 -2.17
C MET A 1 -5.65 13.32 -1.19
N LYS A 2 -6.11 13.89 -0.09
CA LYS A 2 -5.18 14.30 0.98
C LYS A 2 -4.73 13.01 1.65
N GLU A 3 -3.44 12.84 1.93
CA GLU A 3 -2.98 11.71 2.73
C GLU A 3 -3.71 11.75 4.07
N ASP A 4 -4.32 10.64 4.45
CA ASP A 4 -4.98 10.50 5.75
C ASP A 4 -3.99 10.00 6.82
N ALA A 5 -4.46 9.99 8.07
CA ALA A 5 -3.66 9.63 9.22
C ALA A 5 -3.00 8.25 9.08
N GLN A 6 -3.65 7.28 8.42
CA GLN A 6 -3.10 5.94 8.24
C GLN A 6 -1.89 5.95 7.30
N LEU A 7 -2.02 6.63 6.14
CA LEU A 7 -0.90 6.75 5.21
C LEU A 7 0.27 7.57 5.80
N GLN A 8 -0.04 8.60 6.59
CA GLN A 8 0.97 9.37 7.32
C GLN A 8 1.71 8.51 8.37
N GLN A 9 0.99 7.66 9.10
CA GLN A 9 1.59 6.72 10.06
C GLN A 9 2.53 5.73 9.37
N VAL A 10 2.14 5.22 8.20
CA VAL A 10 3.01 4.34 7.40
C VAL A 10 4.30 5.06 7.00
N CYS A 11 4.22 6.28 6.46
CA CYS A 11 5.40 7.05 6.12
C CYS A 11 6.31 7.33 7.33
N ALA A 12 5.72 7.62 8.49
CA ALA A 12 6.45 7.80 9.74
C ALA A 12 7.14 6.51 10.21
N SER A 13 6.47 5.36 10.10
CA SER A 13 7.04 4.05 10.45
C SER A 13 8.23 3.68 9.56
N ILE A 14 8.10 3.85 8.24
CA ILE A 14 9.18 3.66 7.26
C ILE A 14 10.40 4.50 7.64
N THR A 15 10.17 5.78 7.99
CA THR A 15 11.24 6.69 8.39
C THR A 15 11.89 6.27 9.72
N ALA A 16 11.08 5.93 10.73
CA ALA A 16 11.56 5.53 12.06
C ALA A 16 12.39 4.24 12.01
N GLN A 17 12.06 3.32 11.11
CA GLN A 17 12.76 2.06 10.92
C GLN A 17 13.90 2.13 9.90
N GLN A 18 14.24 3.34 9.43
CA GLN A 18 15.32 3.59 8.48
C GLN A 18 15.18 2.77 7.19
N MET A 19 13.94 2.45 6.80
CA MET A 19 13.63 1.72 5.58
C MET A 19 13.86 2.63 4.36
N PRO A 20 14.14 2.05 3.17
CA PRO A 20 14.26 2.84 1.95
C PRO A 20 12.99 3.67 1.67
N ALA A 21 13.15 4.96 1.39
CA ALA A 21 12.04 5.87 1.06
C ALA A 21 11.59 5.71 -0.41
N ILE A 22 11.20 4.49 -0.78
CA ILE A 22 10.82 4.11 -2.16
C ILE A 22 9.31 3.91 -2.34
N SER A 23 8.50 4.30 -1.36
CA SER A 23 7.04 4.32 -1.47
C SER A 23 6.61 5.13 -2.69
N VAL A 24 5.54 4.68 -3.36
CA VAL A 24 4.92 5.43 -4.46
C VAL A 24 4.46 6.80 -3.97
N SER A 25 4.47 7.79 -4.86
CA SER A 25 3.91 9.11 -4.52
C SER A 25 2.40 9.02 -4.25
N ALA A 26 1.86 9.98 -3.52
CA ALA A 26 0.41 10.06 -3.25
C ALA A 26 -0.45 10.08 -4.53
N ALA A 27 0.06 10.67 -5.62
CA ALA A 27 -0.61 10.66 -6.92
C ALA A 27 -0.71 9.24 -7.50
N PHE A 28 0.38 8.47 -7.46
CA PHE A 28 0.39 7.09 -7.92
C PHE A 28 -0.42 6.16 -7.01
N GLY A 29 -0.39 6.36 -5.68
CA GLY A 29 -1.28 5.64 -4.77
C GLY A 29 -2.76 5.84 -5.11
N LYS A 30 -3.16 7.08 -5.41
CA LYS A 30 -4.54 7.37 -5.85
C LYS A 30 -4.88 6.72 -7.20
N LEU A 31 -3.92 6.69 -8.14
CA LEU A 31 -4.10 6.02 -9.43
C LEU A 31 -4.34 4.52 -9.24
N LEU A 32 -3.55 3.85 -8.40
CA LEU A 32 -3.71 2.43 -8.10
C LEU A 32 -5.10 2.13 -7.51
N MET A 33 -5.53 2.91 -6.53
CA MET A 33 -6.87 2.80 -5.94
C MET A 33 -7.97 2.92 -7.02
N LEU A 34 -7.85 3.91 -7.91
CA LEU A 34 -8.81 4.14 -8.98
C LEU A 34 -8.83 2.98 -9.99
N LEU A 35 -7.67 2.44 -10.38
CA LEU A 35 -7.58 1.29 -11.29
C LEU A 35 -8.26 0.05 -10.71
N VAL A 36 -8.03 -0.25 -9.44
CA VAL A 36 -8.69 -1.38 -8.76
C VAL A 36 -10.21 -1.17 -8.70
N ALA A 37 -10.66 0.04 -8.35
CA ALA A 37 -12.09 0.35 -8.29
C ALA A 37 -12.77 0.27 -9.67
N MET A 38 -12.14 0.80 -10.72
CA MET A 38 -12.67 0.79 -12.09
C MET A 38 -12.74 -0.61 -12.70
N THR A 39 -11.79 -1.48 -12.37
CA THR A 39 -11.79 -2.87 -12.86
C THR A 39 -12.73 -3.77 -12.08
N GLY A 40 -13.19 -3.35 -10.89
CA GLY A 40 -13.97 -4.18 -9.99
C GLY A 40 -13.17 -5.36 -9.42
N ALA A 41 -11.84 -5.31 -9.47
CA ALA A 41 -10.98 -6.38 -8.99
C ALA A 41 -11.23 -6.67 -7.50
N LYS A 42 -11.34 -7.95 -7.15
CA LYS A 42 -11.54 -8.41 -5.75
C LYS A 42 -10.36 -9.20 -5.20
N ASN A 43 -9.47 -9.68 -6.07
CA ASN A 43 -8.25 -10.37 -5.68
C ASN A 43 -7.08 -9.64 -6.33
N VAL A 44 -6.30 -8.93 -5.54
CA VAL A 44 -5.15 -8.14 -6.01
C VAL A 44 -3.87 -8.78 -5.48
N MET A 45 -2.86 -8.90 -6.34
CA MET A 45 -1.52 -9.33 -5.94
C MET A 45 -0.57 -8.15 -6.04
N GLU A 46 0.22 -7.93 -5.00
CA GLU A 46 1.31 -6.96 -4.94
C GLU A 46 2.64 -7.70 -4.79
N ILE A 47 3.67 -7.22 -5.49
CA ILE A 47 5.04 -7.72 -5.39
C ILE A 47 5.92 -6.55 -4.96
N GLY A 48 6.46 -6.62 -3.75
CA GLY A 48 7.13 -5.52 -3.04
C GLY A 48 6.16 -4.75 -2.17
N ALA A 49 6.03 -5.15 -0.89
CA ALA A 49 5.16 -4.47 0.06
C ALA A 49 5.84 -3.25 0.69
N LEU A 50 7.16 -3.32 0.90
CA LEU A 50 7.90 -2.38 1.73
C LEU A 50 7.20 -2.17 3.08
N GLY A 51 6.73 -0.95 3.37
CA GLY A 51 5.97 -0.61 4.58
C GLY A 51 4.46 -0.51 4.35
N GLY A 52 3.95 -0.97 3.20
CA GLY A 52 2.51 -1.15 2.98
C GLY A 52 1.75 0.04 2.38
N TYR A 53 2.43 1.14 1.97
CA TYR A 53 1.75 2.32 1.45
C TYR A 53 0.89 2.01 0.20
N SER A 54 1.46 1.35 -0.81
CA SER A 54 0.73 0.95 -2.02
C SER A 54 -0.33 -0.10 -1.72
N GLY A 55 -0.06 -1.04 -0.80
CA GLY A 55 -1.00 -2.06 -0.35
C GLY A 55 -2.29 -1.46 0.21
N ILE A 56 -2.19 -0.42 1.05
CA ILE A 56 -3.36 0.32 1.56
C ILE A 56 -4.15 0.96 0.41
N CYS A 57 -3.47 1.59 -0.55
CA CYS A 57 -4.13 2.20 -1.70
C CYS A 57 -4.87 1.17 -2.56
N LEU A 58 -4.25 0.01 -2.83
CA LEU A 58 -4.87 -1.10 -3.55
C LEU A 58 -6.10 -1.62 -2.79
N ALA A 59 -5.97 -1.81 -1.48
CA ALA A 59 -7.05 -2.32 -0.64
C ALA A 59 -8.28 -1.42 -0.60
N ARG A 60 -8.06 -0.10 -0.58
CA ARG A 60 -9.15 0.88 -0.66
C ARG A 60 -9.92 0.81 -1.97
N GLY A 61 -9.29 0.40 -3.06
CA GLY A 61 -9.95 0.27 -4.36
C GLY A 61 -11.00 -0.84 -4.42
N PHE A 62 -10.77 -1.96 -3.72
CA PHE A 62 -11.68 -3.12 -3.77
C PHE A 62 -12.72 -3.18 -2.65
N GLY A 63 -12.54 -2.39 -1.59
CA GLY A 63 -13.47 -2.24 -0.46
C GLY A 63 -13.45 -3.43 0.52
N GLN A 64 -14.52 -3.62 1.31
CA GLN A 64 -14.53 -4.62 2.40
C GLN A 64 -14.54 -6.09 1.95
N GLN A 65 -14.89 -6.36 0.69
CA GLN A 65 -15.07 -7.72 0.16
C GLN A 65 -13.90 -8.20 -0.72
N GLY A 66 -12.82 -7.41 -0.82
CA GLY A 66 -11.65 -7.82 -1.59
C GLY A 66 -10.50 -8.30 -0.69
N LYS A 67 -9.53 -8.94 -1.33
CA LYS A 67 -8.32 -9.45 -0.70
C LYS A 67 -7.09 -8.96 -1.44
N LEU A 68 -6.11 -8.50 -0.68
CA LEU A 68 -4.75 -8.24 -1.15
C LEU A 68 -3.87 -9.42 -0.74
N THR A 69 -3.13 -9.99 -1.69
CA THR A 69 -1.99 -10.86 -1.42
C THR A 69 -0.74 -10.05 -1.73
N SER A 70 0.02 -9.68 -0.71
CA SER A 70 1.27 -8.93 -0.89
C SER A 70 2.47 -9.83 -0.61
N LEU A 71 3.48 -9.74 -1.48
CA LEU A 71 4.71 -10.50 -1.39
C LEU A 71 5.86 -9.54 -1.10
N GLU A 72 6.57 -9.78 -0.01
CA GLU A 72 7.76 -9.01 0.37
C GLU A 72 8.92 -9.99 0.61
N LEU A 73 10.07 -9.68 0.03
CA LEU A 73 11.25 -10.53 0.12
C LEU A 73 11.95 -10.36 1.47
N ASN A 74 11.98 -9.13 1.99
CA ASN A 74 12.59 -8.85 3.27
C ASN A 74 11.59 -9.01 4.42
N ALA A 75 11.78 -10.04 5.24
CA ALA A 75 10.94 -10.31 6.40
C ALA A 75 10.79 -9.11 7.35
N SER A 76 11.85 -8.32 7.55
CA SER A 76 11.78 -7.15 8.44
C SER A 76 10.92 -6.04 7.86
N TYR A 77 10.73 -5.96 6.54
CA TYR A 77 9.80 -5.01 5.92
C TYR A 77 8.38 -5.55 5.99
N ALA A 78 8.21 -6.86 5.76
CA ALA A 78 6.92 -7.53 5.86
C ALA A 78 6.29 -7.42 7.25
N GLU A 79 7.08 -7.41 8.33
CA GLU A 79 6.59 -7.19 9.69
C GLU A 79 6.06 -5.77 9.95
N VAL A 80 6.47 -4.80 9.15
CA VAL A 80 6.04 -3.40 9.26
C VAL A 80 4.76 -3.12 8.50
N ALA A 81 4.58 -3.80 7.36
CA ALA A 81 3.46 -3.63 6.43
C ALA A 81 2.15 -4.25 6.95
#